data_AF-A0A2V6WA90-F1
#
_entry.id   AF-A0A2V6WA90-F1
#
_cell.length_a   1.000
_cell.length_b   1.000
_cell.length_c   1.000
_cell.angle_alpha   90.00
_cell.angle_beta   90.00
_cell.angle_gamma   90.00
#
_symmetry.space_group_name_H-M   'P 1'
#
loop_
_entity.id
_entity.type
_entity.pdbx_description
1 polymer ?
#
loop_
_entity_poly.entity_id
_entity_poly.type
_entity_poly.pdbx_seq_one_letter_code
_entity_poly.pdbx_strand_id
1 'polypeptide(L)'
;MGALISIVALLVLLAGCAGPSSRIGGSGGASALPGAREFSGTWHGSYWQLGMVYYDDDADCTLRIEDDATFTAKCTRVAWGTNNLARSSSWSGRVVTKGNRVILKDAGGPWPSIVLTRSGNDTLFGVTLDPLVGATIEMEFERAPNTAAGAGARSPHRV
;
A
#
# COMPACT_ATOMS: atom_id res chain seq x y z
N MET A 1 20.38 -44.23 53.78
CA MET A 1 20.89 -42.91 53.38
C MET A 1 19.85 -42.26 52.48
N GLY A 2 19.43 -41.04 52.80
CA GLY A 2 18.59 -40.13 51.97
C GLY A 2 17.20 -40.63 51.59
N ALA A 3 16.09 -40.25 52.24
CA ALA A 3 15.42 -38.94 52.22
C ALA A 3 15.05 -38.49 50.78
N LEU A 4 13.86 -38.00 50.44
CA LEU A 4 12.61 -37.64 51.12
C LEU A 4 11.70 -37.06 49.99
N ILE A 5 10.36 -37.16 50.11
CA ILE A 5 9.37 -36.10 49.76
C ILE A 5 9.16 -35.79 48.25
N SER A 6 7.98 -35.60 47.66
CA SER A 6 6.54 -35.65 48.01
C SER A 6 5.78 -35.53 46.66
N ILE A 7 4.72 -36.30 46.38
CA ILE A 7 3.29 -35.94 46.50
C ILE A 7 3.05 -34.44 46.18
N VAL A 8 2.29 -34.04 45.16
CA VAL A 8 0.82 -34.07 45.07
C VAL A 8 0.40 -33.77 43.61
N ALA A 9 -0.52 -34.59 43.09
CA ALA A 9 -1.26 -34.34 41.86
C ALA A 9 -2.38 -33.31 42.09
N LEU A 10 -2.68 -32.46 41.12
CA LEU A 10 -4.03 -31.92 40.96
C LEU A 10 -4.33 -31.48 39.51
N LEU A 11 -5.45 -32.02 39.03
CA LEU A 11 -6.09 -31.84 37.72
C LEU A 11 -6.71 -30.44 37.56
N VAL A 12 -6.75 -29.92 36.33
CA VAL A 12 -7.84 -29.05 35.88
C VAL A 12 -8.25 -29.43 34.45
N LEU A 13 -9.46 -29.99 34.31
CA LEU A 13 -10.19 -30.01 33.05
C LEU A 13 -10.80 -28.62 32.80
N LEU A 14 -10.63 -28.08 31.59
CA LEU A 14 -11.58 -27.11 31.05
C LEU A 14 -12.05 -27.58 29.68
N ALA A 15 -13.35 -27.84 29.63
CA ALA A 15 -14.15 -28.08 28.45
C ALA A 15 -14.38 -26.77 27.66
N GLY A 16 -14.64 -26.90 26.36
CA GLY A 16 -15.27 -25.87 25.54
C GLY A 16 -14.54 -25.66 24.21
N CYS A 17 -15.18 -25.67 23.04
CA CYS A 17 -16.56 -25.96 22.69
C CYS A 17 -16.55 -26.43 21.23
N ALA A 18 -17.11 -27.61 20.96
CA ALA A 18 -17.53 -27.94 19.61
C ALA A 18 -18.95 -27.40 19.42
N GLY A 19 -19.12 -26.46 18.48
CA GLY A 19 -20.41 -26.09 17.89
C GLY A 19 -20.49 -24.63 17.46
N PRO A 20 -21.30 -24.26 16.45
CA PRO A 20 -21.85 -25.02 15.33
C PRO A 20 -21.24 -24.59 13.97
N SER A 21 -21.29 -25.47 12.96
CA SER A 21 -21.14 -25.07 11.55
C SER A 21 -22.34 -24.22 11.13
N SER A 22 -22.26 -22.91 11.36
CA SER A 22 -23.04 -21.94 10.59
C SER A 22 -22.27 -21.63 9.31
N ARG A 23 -22.81 -22.10 8.18
CA ARG A 23 -22.46 -21.56 6.86
C ARG A 23 -22.84 -20.08 6.88
N ILE A 24 -21.86 -19.22 7.07
CA ILE A 24 -22.00 -17.80 6.77
C ILE A 24 -21.27 -17.60 5.45
N GLY A 25 -22.05 -17.67 4.37
CA GLY A 25 -21.74 -16.91 3.17
C GLY A 25 -21.73 -15.44 3.59
N GLY A 26 -20.54 -14.90 3.78
CA GLY A 26 -20.31 -13.53 4.13
C GLY A 26 -18.89 -13.25 3.70
N SER A 27 -18.75 -12.43 2.66
CA SER A 27 -17.50 -11.84 2.21
C SER A 27 -16.69 -11.42 3.44
N GLY A 28 -15.73 -12.26 3.81
CA GLY A 28 -14.74 -11.91 4.81
C GLY A 28 -13.97 -10.73 4.24
N GLY A 29 -14.36 -9.52 4.64
CA GLY A 29 -13.50 -8.36 4.52
C GLY A 29 -12.20 -8.77 5.18
N ALA A 30 -11.19 -9.04 4.38
CA ALA A 30 -9.88 -9.40 4.88
C ALA A 30 -9.46 -8.26 5.79
N SER A 31 -9.45 -8.48 7.11
CA SER A 31 -8.87 -7.52 8.04
C SER A 31 -7.45 -7.29 7.56
N ALA A 32 -7.19 -6.10 7.02
CA ALA A 32 -5.87 -5.71 6.61
C ALA A 32 -4.93 -5.92 7.79
N LEU A 33 -3.74 -6.47 7.50
CA LEU A 33 -2.68 -6.55 8.51
C LEU A 33 -2.47 -5.15 9.09
N PRO A 34 -2.28 -4.99 10.41
CA PRO A 34 -2.13 -3.68 11.04
C PRO A 34 -1.12 -2.76 10.34
N GLY A 35 -0.07 -3.35 9.75
CA GLY A 35 0.94 -2.62 8.99
C GLY A 35 0.43 -1.93 7.73
N ALA A 36 -0.55 -2.47 7.01
CA ALA A 36 -1.06 -1.84 5.78
C ALA A 36 -1.81 -0.53 6.06
N ARG A 37 -2.49 -0.45 7.20
CA ARG A 37 -3.23 0.76 7.62
C ARG A 37 -2.32 1.97 7.86
N GLU A 38 -1.07 1.75 8.20
CA GLU A 38 -0.07 2.83 8.31
C GLU A 38 0.14 3.54 6.96
N PHE A 39 -0.03 2.82 5.86
CA PHE A 39 0.16 3.33 4.50
C PHE A 39 -1.14 3.74 3.81
N SER A 40 -2.29 3.53 4.45
CA SER A 40 -3.58 4.03 3.98
C SER A 40 -3.50 5.53 3.71
N GLY A 41 -4.11 5.95 2.60
CA GLY A 41 -4.04 7.34 2.18
C GLY A 41 -3.93 7.49 0.68
N THR A 42 -3.95 8.75 0.26
CA THR A 42 -3.61 9.13 -1.11
C THR A 42 -2.16 9.59 -1.11
N TRP A 43 -1.44 9.18 -2.14
CA TRP A 43 -0.05 9.49 -2.37
C TRP A 43 0.07 10.08 -3.78
N HIS A 44 0.73 11.21 -3.89
CA HIS A 44 1.02 11.87 -5.16
C HIS A 44 2.48 11.65 -5.50
N GLY A 45 2.76 11.33 -6.75
CA GLY A 45 4.10 10.95 -7.13
C GLY A 45 4.37 11.12 -8.60
N SER A 46 5.53 10.66 -9.00
CA SER A 46 5.95 10.58 -10.38
C SER A 46 6.85 9.37 -10.57
N TYR A 47 7.09 9.03 -11.82
CA TYR A 47 8.24 8.22 -12.18
C TYR A 47 9.01 8.86 -13.32
N TRP A 48 10.30 8.53 -13.40
CA TRP A 48 11.16 8.93 -14.49
C TRP A 48 12.05 7.78 -14.94
N GLN A 49 12.38 7.77 -16.22
CA GLN A 49 13.25 6.76 -16.79
C GLN A 49 14.70 6.94 -16.34
N LEU A 50 15.36 5.84 -15.95
CA LEU A 50 16.77 5.82 -15.64
C LEU A 50 17.61 5.48 -16.88
N GLY A 51 18.73 6.20 -17.06
CA GLY A 51 19.79 5.85 -18.00
C GLY A 51 19.56 6.24 -19.48
N MET A 52 18.58 7.08 -19.78
CA MET A 52 18.35 7.67 -21.13
C MET A 52 18.20 9.20 -21.03
N VAL A 53 18.45 9.90 -22.15
CA VAL A 53 18.54 11.38 -22.20
C VAL A 53 17.63 12.00 -23.27
N TYR A 54 17.12 11.21 -24.22
CA TYR A 54 16.42 11.73 -25.40
C TYR A 54 14.96 11.27 -25.52
N TYR A 55 14.62 10.17 -24.86
CA TYR A 55 13.32 9.53 -25.00
C TYR A 55 12.81 9.04 -23.65
N ASP A 56 12.49 9.97 -22.77
CA ASP A 56 12.19 9.65 -21.37
C ASP A 56 10.75 9.13 -21.22
N ASP A 57 10.61 8.05 -20.45
CA ASP A 57 9.34 7.52 -19.95
C ASP A 57 9.07 8.11 -18.58
N ASP A 58 8.40 9.27 -18.59
CA ASP A 58 8.09 10.04 -17.40
C ASP A 58 6.57 10.20 -17.25
N ALA A 59 6.09 10.08 -16.01
CA ALA A 59 4.66 10.22 -15.72
C ALA A 59 4.40 10.82 -14.34
N ASP A 60 3.28 11.54 -14.24
CA ASP A 60 2.67 11.95 -12.99
C ASP A 60 1.71 10.87 -12.50
N CYS A 61 1.82 10.50 -11.24
CA CYS A 61 1.14 9.37 -10.64
C CYS A 61 0.31 9.73 -9.42
N THR A 62 -0.74 8.97 -9.20
CA THR A 62 -1.49 8.95 -7.93
C THR A 62 -1.67 7.51 -7.50
N LEU A 63 -1.30 7.22 -6.25
CA LEU A 63 -1.45 5.94 -5.59
C LEU A 63 -2.42 6.10 -4.42
N ARG A 64 -3.49 5.32 -4.41
CA ARG A 64 -4.48 5.26 -3.33
C ARG A 64 -4.37 3.90 -2.66
N ILE A 65 -4.06 3.90 -1.36
CA ILE A 65 -4.06 2.69 -0.52
C ILE A 65 -5.26 2.77 0.42
N GLU A 66 -6.08 1.74 0.40
CA GLU A 66 -7.28 1.62 1.22
C GLU A 66 -7.02 0.84 2.52
N ASP A 67 -7.88 1.05 3.52
CA ASP A 67 -7.76 0.42 4.85
C ASP A 67 -7.91 -1.11 4.85
N ASP A 68 -8.39 -1.69 3.74
CA ASP A 68 -8.51 -3.13 3.51
C ASP A 68 -7.28 -3.74 2.79
N ALA A 69 -6.20 -2.96 2.68
CA ALA A 69 -4.97 -3.32 1.98
C ALA A 69 -5.16 -3.63 0.49
N THR A 70 -6.13 -2.97 -0.15
CA THR A 70 -6.17 -2.82 -1.60
C THR A 70 -5.51 -1.52 -2.03
N PHE A 71 -5.08 -1.44 -3.28
CA PHE A 71 -4.61 -0.20 -3.86
C PHE A 71 -5.12 0.00 -5.29
N THR A 72 -5.16 1.27 -5.70
CA THR A 72 -5.26 1.68 -7.09
C THR A 72 -4.16 2.68 -7.39
N ALA A 73 -3.59 2.60 -8.58
CA ALA A 73 -2.59 3.52 -9.07
C ALA A 73 -2.94 3.96 -10.48
N LYS A 74 -2.72 5.25 -10.76
CA LYS A 74 -2.88 5.84 -12.08
C LYS A 74 -1.69 6.71 -12.37
N CYS A 75 -1.02 6.47 -13.49
CA CYS A 75 0.06 7.29 -14.00
C CYS A 75 -0.33 7.85 -15.37
N THR A 76 -0.19 9.16 -15.51
CA THR A 76 -0.47 9.88 -16.75
C THR A 76 0.86 10.40 -17.28
N ARG A 77 1.17 10.06 -18.54
CA ARG A 77 2.38 10.57 -19.18
C ARG A 77 2.42 12.10 -19.10
N VAL A 78 3.60 12.67 -18.95
CA VAL A 78 3.75 14.13 -19.00
C VAL A 78 3.39 14.63 -20.42
N ALA A 79 2.71 15.77 -20.51
CA ALA A 79 2.17 16.26 -21.78
C ALA A 79 3.22 16.93 -22.68
N TRP A 80 4.31 17.42 -22.08
CA TRP A 80 5.33 18.26 -22.71
C TRP A 80 6.71 17.60 -22.56
N GLY A 81 7.51 17.57 -23.63
CA GLY A 81 8.85 16.97 -23.63
C GLY A 81 8.89 15.44 -23.76
N THR A 82 7.78 14.74 -23.51
CA THR A 82 7.73 13.28 -23.58
C THR A 82 7.49 12.80 -25.01
N ASN A 83 8.32 11.86 -25.46
CA ASN A 83 8.24 11.26 -26.78
C ASN A 83 7.06 10.26 -26.87
N ASN A 84 6.80 9.71 -28.05
CA ASN A 84 5.70 8.78 -28.31
C ASN A 84 5.84 7.39 -27.65
N LEU A 85 6.86 7.13 -26.83
CA LEU A 85 7.05 5.88 -26.09
C LEU A 85 6.30 5.87 -24.75
N ALA A 86 6.28 6.98 -24.00
CA ALA A 86 5.61 7.00 -22.70
C ALA A 86 4.12 6.63 -22.82
N ARG A 87 3.65 5.80 -21.88
CA ARG A 87 2.27 5.29 -21.87
C ARG A 87 1.63 5.63 -20.54
N SER A 88 0.43 6.21 -20.61
CA SER A 88 -0.40 6.30 -19.40
C SER A 88 -0.85 4.91 -19.00
N SER A 89 -0.89 4.65 -17.71
CA SER A 89 -1.20 3.34 -17.16
C SER A 89 -2.07 3.46 -15.91
N SER A 90 -2.82 2.40 -15.63
CA SER A 90 -3.57 2.27 -14.38
C SER A 90 -3.53 0.82 -13.97
N TRP A 91 -3.33 0.58 -12.68
CA TRP A 91 -3.20 -0.76 -12.14
C TRP A 91 -3.67 -0.80 -10.69
N SER A 92 -3.96 -1.99 -10.19
CA SER A 92 -4.63 -2.15 -8.91
C SER A 92 -4.41 -3.54 -8.36
N GLY A 93 -4.44 -3.67 -7.05
CA GLY A 93 -4.30 -4.98 -6.44
C GLY A 93 -4.21 -4.91 -4.94
N ARG A 94 -3.25 -5.65 -4.37
CA ARG A 94 -3.10 -5.81 -2.92
C ARG A 94 -1.80 -5.23 -2.41
N VAL A 95 -1.86 -4.65 -1.22
CA VAL A 95 -0.69 -4.15 -0.50
C VAL A 95 -0.20 -5.21 0.49
N VAL A 96 1.11 -5.45 0.48
CA VAL A 96 1.80 -6.23 1.52
C VAL A 96 2.88 -5.37 2.15
N THR A 97 2.88 -5.27 3.47
CA THR A 97 3.87 -4.46 4.21
C THR A 97 4.94 -5.35 4.85
N LYS A 98 6.20 -4.92 4.80
CA LYS A 98 7.33 -5.58 5.48
C LYS A 98 8.31 -4.54 6.01
N GLY A 99 8.26 -4.26 7.31
CA GLY A 99 9.04 -3.19 7.91
C GLY A 99 8.65 -1.84 7.29
N ASN A 100 9.64 -1.06 6.84
CA ASN A 100 9.41 0.21 6.15
C ASN A 100 9.10 0.06 4.65
N ARG A 101 8.76 -1.15 4.17
CA ARG A 101 8.48 -1.40 2.75
C ARG A 101 7.00 -1.69 2.51
N VAL A 102 6.50 -1.14 1.41
CA VAL A 102 5.20 -1.42 0.80
C VAL A 102 5.45 -2.20 -0.48
N ILE A 103 4.80 -3.35 -0.62
CA ILE A 103 4.86 -4.18 -1.82
C ILE A 103 3.48 -4.12 -2.47
N LEU A 104 3.40 -3.48 -3.63
CA LEU A 104 2.21 -3.39 -4.46
C LEU A 104 2.15 -4.62 -5.36
N LYS A 105 1.25 -5.55 -5.07
CA LYS A 105 1.00 -6.74 -5.89
C LYS A 105 -0.13 -6.44 -6.85
N ASP A 106 0.21 -6.17 -8.10
CA ASP A 106 -0.76 -5.95 -9.16
C ASP A 106 -1.64 -7.19 -9.38
N ALA A 107 -2.92 -6.97 -9.68
CA ALA A 107 -3.92 -8.01 -9.87
C ALA A 107 -4.39 -8.02 -11.33
N GLY A 108 -3.63 -8.71 -12.19
CA GLY A 108 -4.03 -8.98 -13.57
C GLY A 108 -3.66 -7.90 -14.60
N GLY A 109 -2.91 -6.86 -14.19
CA GLY A 109 -2.28 -5.94 -15.12
C GLY A 109 -0.85 -6.36 -15.50
N PRO A 110 -0.17 -5.55 -16.34
CA PRO A 110 1.17 -5.87 -16.83
C PRO A 110 2.26 -5.56 -15.80
N TRP A 111 1.93 -4.86 -14.70
CA TRP A 111 2.93 -4.40 -13.73
C TRP A 111 3.42 -5.56 -12.87
N PRO A 112 4.75 -5.67 -12.62
CA PRO A 112 5.26 -6.62 -11.65
C PRO A 112 4.85 -6.21 -10.23
N SER A 113 5.24 -7.03 -9.25
CA SER A 113 5.19 -6.57 -7.85
C SER A 113 6.18 -5.42 -7.65
N ILE A 114 5.68 -4.23 -7.31
CA ILE A 114 6.50 -3.03 -7.11
C ILE A 114 6.83 -2.93 -5.62
N VAL A 115 8.10 -2.74 -5.29
CA VAL A 115 8.56 -2.55 -3.91
C VAL A 115 8.92 -1.09 -3.70
N LEU A 116 8.18 -0.43 -2.83
CA LEU A 116 8.43 0.93 -2.40
C LEU A 116 8.96 0.93 -0.96
N THR A 117 10.00 1.70 -0.69
CA THR A 117 10.60 1.87 0.63
C THR A 117 10.20 3.25 1.18
N ARG A 118 9.77 3.30 2.44
CA ARG A 118 9.44 4.54 3.15
C ARG A 118 10.70 5.21 3.68
N SER A 119 10.85 6.48 3.37
CA SER A 119 11.80 7.43 3.97
C SER A 119 11.16 8.12 5.20
N GLY A 120 11.99 8.73 6.04
CA GLY A 120 11.57 9.39 7.28
C GLY A 120 10.65 10.61 7.11
N ASN A 121 10.48 11.11 5.88
CA ASN A 121 9.65 12.26 5.51
C ASN A 121 8.29 11.87 4.91
N ASP A 122 7.81 10.63 5.11
CA ASP A 122 6.57 10.16 4.48
C ASP A 122 6.62 10.15 2.94
N THR A 123 7.80 9.88 2.40
CA THR A 123 8.01 9.60 0.97
C THR A 123 8.22 8.10 0.76
N LEU A 124 7.62 7.55 -0.29
CA LEU A 124 7.83 6.19 -0.78
C LEU A 124 8.66 6.25 -2.06
N PHE A 125 9.73 5.46 -2.14
CA PHE A 125 10.60 5.41 -3.31
C PHE A 125 10.86 3.97 -3.76
N GLY A 126 11.02 3.74 -5.05
CA GLY A 126 11.35 2.41 -5.58
C GLY A 126 11.81 2.45 -7.02
N VAL A 127 12.51 1.40 -7.44
CA VAL A 127 12.95 1.21 -8.82
C VAL A 127 12.30 -0.05 -9.36
N THR A 128 11.77 0.02 -10.58
CA THR A 128 11.14 -1.11 -11.26
C THR A 128 11.32 -1.01 -12.78
N LEU A 129 10.95 -2.07 -13.49
CA LEU A 129 10.79 -2.05 -14.94
C LEU A 129 9.36 -1.61 -15.29
N ASP A 130 9.19 -0.57 -16.10
CA ASP A 130 7.92 -0.28 -16.76
C ASP A 130 7.68 -1.35 -17.84
N PRO A 131 6.62 -2.17 -17.73
CA PRO A 131 6.37 -3.27 -18.65
C PRO A 131 5.77 -2.83 -20.00
N LEU A 132 5.25 -1.60 -20.10
CA LEU A 132 4.65 -1.04 -21.30
C LEU A 132 5.70 -0.44 -22.23
N VAL A 133 6.80 0.06 -21.66
CA VAL A 133 7.91 0.66 -22.41
C VAL A 133 9.14 -0.24 -22.44
N GLY A 134 9.32 -1.10 -21.43
CA GLY A 134 10.51 -1.93 -21.27
C GLY A 134 11.71 -1.15 -20.71
N ALA A 135 11.45 -0.09 -19.95
CA ALA A 135 12.46 0.80 -19.39
C ALA A 135 12.54 0.67 -17.86
N THR A 136 13.74 0.81 -17.31
CA THR A 136 13.91 0.93 -15.85
C THR A 136 13.51 2.33 -15.43
N ILE A 137 12.60 2.43 -14.48
CA ILE A 137 12.12 3.70 -13.94
C ILE A 137 12.33 3.77 -12.43
N GLU A 138 12.55 4.98 -11.93
CA GLU A 138 12.48 5.30 -10.52
C GLU A 138 11.13 5.95 -10.23
N MET A 139 10.50 5.56 -9.13
CA MET A 139 9.23 6.07 -8.66
C MET A 139 9.41 6.75 -7.32
N GLU A 140 8.74 7.89 -7.15
CA GLU A 140 8.65 8.61 -5.90
C GLU A 140 7.20 9.00 -5.62
N PHE A 141 6.74 8.82 -4.38
CA PHE A 141 5.41 9.22 -3.94
C PHE A 141 5.46 9.90 -2.58
N GLU A 142 4.90 11.08 -2.48
CA GLU A 142 4.67 11.81 -1.23
C GLU A 142 3.24 11.61 -0.76
N ARG A 143 3.06 11.48 0.56
CA ARG A 143 1.73 11.39 1.15
C ARG A 143 0.98 12.72 0.96
N ALA A 144 -0.23 12.66 0.41
CA ALA A 144 -1.10 13.82 0.32
C ALA A 144 -1.41 14.36 1.72
N PRO A 145 -1.41 15.69 1.93
CA PRO A 145 -1.79 16.25 3.21
C PRO A 145 -3.24 15.87 3.54
N ASN A 146 -3.45 15.37 4.76
CA ASN A 146 -4.78 15.14 5.30
C ASN A 146 -5.46 16.49 5.48
N THR A 147 -6.12 17.00 4.44
CA THR A 147 -6.97 18.18 4.59
C THR A 147 -8.19 17.72 5.35
N ALA A 148 -8.21 17.96 6.67
CA ALA A 148 -9.41 17.78 7.46
C ALA A 148 -10.50 18.67 6.85
N ALA A 149 -11.47 18.05 6.18
CA ALA A 149 -12.66 18.74 5.72
C ALA A 149 -13.39 19.27 6.96
N GLY A 150 -13.24 20.56 7.26
CA GLY A 150 -13.96 21.21 8.35
C GLY A 150 -13.16 22.22 9.18
N ALA A 151 -12.55 23.22 8.55
CA ALA A 151 -12.15 24.44 9.27
C ALA A 151 -12.90 25.64 8.69
N GLY A 152 -14.13 25.82 9.17
CA GLY A 152 -14.78 27.11 9.35
C GLY A 152 -14.99 27.99 8.11
N ALA A 153 -16.12 27.79 7.43
CA ALA A 153 -16.82 28.90 6.80
C ALA A 153 -17.28 29.88 7.90
N ARG A 154 -16.39 30.79 8.32
CA ARG A 154 -16.79 32.00 9.06
C ARG A 154 -17.33 32.99 8.05
N SER A 155 -18.66 33.09 8.01
CA SER A 155 -19.39 34.17 7.37
C SER A 155 -18.88 35.53 7.89
N PRO A 156 -18.46 36.48 7.02
CA PRO A 156 -18.19 37.83 7.47
C PRO A 156 -19.53 38.56 7.71
N HIS A 157 -19.85 38.75 8.98
CA HIS A 157 -20.86 39.72 9.40
C HIS A 157 -20.39 41.12 8.96
N ARG A 158 -21.12 41.74 8.03
CA ARG A 158 -21.02 43.18 7.78
C ARG A 158 -21.56 43.93 9.01
N VAL A 159 -20.83 44.93 9.44
CA VAL A 159 -21.33 46.11 10.18
C VAL A 159 -21.36 47.25 9.18
#